data_AF-A0A8T2JVE2-F1
#
_entry.id   AF-A0A8T2JVE2-F1
#
_cell.length_a   1.000
_cell.length_b   1.000
_cell.length_c   1.000
_cell.angle_alpha   90.00
_cell.angle_beta   90.00
_cell.angle_gamma   90.00
#
_symmetry.space_group_name_H-M   'P 1'
#
loop_
_entity.id
_entity.type
_entity.pdbx_description
1 polymer ?
#
loop_
_entity_poly.entity_id
_entity_poly.type
_entity_poly.pdbx_seq_one_letter_code
_entity_poly.pdbx_strand_id
1 'polypeptide(L)'
;MAPWPFLLSLLTAGLVAAATKGQLSCKEIRTSFNSLQPGVRWVPESPVSGTDLQVCTTKTLTCCTRRMEERYQIVSRLNMEQLLQSASSKLKFLIIQHAAIFQEAFEMVIRHARNYTNTMFKNHYQNISSRAMKFVGELFTDISLYLLGSDINVNDMVNEFFDSLFPVLYSHYINPGVSETLENGECLRLARRDTSAFGHYPKTIMTQVSKSLQASRAFLQALNLGIEVINTTDYLKINKDCARTLTKMWYCSNCQGLLKARPCAGYCGLTMRGCLTGLAEIDTQWNEYILSIEKLTKEMQGIYDLENVLLSLFSLIRQAMAQIEKSSGKLNTAVS
;
A
#
# COMPACT_ATOMS: atom_id res chain seq x y z
N MET A 1 -8.54 -48.92 56.86
CA MET A 1 -8.83 -50.35 57.05
C MET A 1 -9.44 -50.88 55.76
N ALA A 2 -8.87 -51.98 55.25
CA ALA A 2 -8.98 -52.57 53.90
C ALA A 2 -10.38 -53.18 53.59
N PRO A 3 -10.67 -53.87 52.46
CA PRO A 3 -9.83 -54.26 51.29
C PRO A 3 -10.51 -54.20 49.88
N TRP A 4 -9.71 -54.42 48.82
CA TRP A 4 -10.09 -54.90 47.46
C TRP A 4 -10.53 -56.39 47.48
N PRO A 5 -11.01 -57.10 46.41
CA PRO A 5 -10.85 -56.89 44.94
C PRO A 5 -12.06 -57.32 44.06
N PHE A 6 -11.91 -57.24 42.73
CA PHE A 6 -12.40 -58.15 41.66
C PHE A 6 -12.84 -57.36 40.42
N LEU A 7 -11.98 -57.36 39.39
CA LEU A 7 -12.35 -57.69 38.00
C LEU A 7 -11.10 -57.47 37.11
N LEU A 8 -10.26 -58.50 37.09
CA LEU A 8 -9.18 -58.70 36.12
C LEU A 8 -9.50 -60.04 35.45
N SER A 9 -10.01 -60.02 34.22
CA SER A 9 -9.81 -61.06 33.20
C SER A 9 -10.67 -60.79 31.97
N LEU A 10 -10.13 -61.21 30.81
CA LEU A 10 -10.71 -61.27 29.47
C LEU A 10 -10.62 -59.98 28.63
N LEU A 11 -9.51 -59.84 27.91
CA LEU A 11 -9.47 -60.08 26.46
C LEU A 11 -8.10 -59.71 25.87
N THR A 12 -7.08 -60.52 26.16
CA THR A 12 -5.92 -60.68 25.27
C THR A 12 -6.25 -61.76 24.27
N ALA A 13 -6.97 -61.40 23.21
CA ALA A 13 -7.15 -62.22 22.01
C ALA A 13 -6.63 -61.41 20.82
N GLY A 14 -5.61 -61.97 20.17
CA GLY A 14 -4.81 -61.29 19.17
C GLY A 14 -5.58 -60.79 17.96
N LEU A 15 -5.15 -59.62 17.49
CA LEU A 15 -5.24 -59.23 16.10
C LEU A 15 -3.82 -58.93 15.63
N VAL A 16 -3.08 -60.00 15.30
CA VAL A 16 -2.06 -59.88 14.26
C VAL A 16 -2.85 -59.71 12.97
N ALA A 17 -3.26 -58.47 12.69
CA ALA A 17 -3.67 -58.09 11.36
C ALA A 17 -2.39 -58.16 10.51
N ALA A 18 -2.15 -59.33 9.92
CA ALA A 18 -1.27 -59.43 8.78
C ALA A 18 -1.86 -58.49 7.73
N ALA A 19 -1.29 -57.28 7.64
CA ALA A 19 -1.52 -56.41 6.51
C ALA A 19 -1.13 -57.21 5.27
N THR A 20 -2.13 -57.70 4.54
CA THR A 20 -1.93 -58.20 3.18
C THR A 20 -1.19 -57.09 2.45
N LYS A 21 0.06 -57.36 2.06
CA LYS A 21 0.82 -56.48 1.16
C LYS A 21 0.03 -56.42 -0.14
N GLY A 22 -0.91 -55.46 -0.21
CA GLY A 22 -1.62 -55.13 -1.43
C GLY A 22 -0.57 -54.87 -2.49
N GLN A 23 -0.70 -55.56 -3.62
CA GLN A 23 0.21 -55.40 -4.74
C GLN A 23 0.17 -53.94 -5.19
N LEU A 24 1.29 -53.24 -5.02
CA LEU A 24 1.43 -51.83 -5.38
C LEU A 24 1.04 -51.65 -6.86
N SER A 25 -0.03 -50.92 -7.13
CA SER A 25 -0.53 -50.66 -8.48
C SER A 25 -0.28 -49.21 -8.87
N CYS A 26 0.42 -48.98 -9.98
CA CYS A 26 0.79 -47.64 -10.45
C CYS A 26 -0.23 -47.02 -11.41
N LYS A 27 -1.33 -47.72 -11.72
CA LYS A 27 -2.34 -47.28 -12.70
C LYS A 27 -2.98 -45.95 -12.32
N GLU A 28 -3.38 -45.79 -11.05
CA GLU A 28 -3.98 -44.55 -10.54
C GLU A 28 -2.98 -43.39 -10.46
N ILE A 29 -1.71 -43.70 -10.17
CA ILE A 29 -0.63 -42.71 -10.14
C ILE A 29 -0.35 -42.19 -11.55
N ARG A 30 -0.37 -43.08 -12.54
CA ARG A 30 -0.20 -42.72 -13.95
C ARG A 30 -1.32 -41.83 -14.46
N THR A 31 -2.57 -42.13 -14.13
CA THR A 31 -3.70 -41.26 -14.52
C THR A 31 -3.59 -39.90 -13.85
N SER A 32 -3.26 -39.84 -12.56
CA SER A 32 -3.04 -38.57 -11.84
C SER A 32 -1.89 -37.75 -12.43
N PHE A 33 -0.75 -38.40 -12.73
CA PHE A 33 0.40 -37.71 -13.33
C PHE A 33 0.09 -37.20 -14.73
N ASN A 34 -0.69 -37.93 -15.53
CA ASN A 34 -1.12 -37.48 -16.85
C ASN A 34 -1.98 -36.21 -16.79
N SER A 35 -2.79 -36.02 -15.74
CA SER A 35 -3.52 -34.77 -15.54
C SER A 35 -2.59 -33.59 -15.23
N LEU A 36 -1.48 -33.85 -14.54
CA LEU A 36 -0.45 -32.86 -14.22
C LEU A 36 0.47 -32.57 -15.42
N GLN A 37 0.75 -33.56 -16.26
CA GLN A 37 1.54 -33.42 -17.47
C GLN A 37 0.94 -34.26 -18.62
N PRO A 38 0.04 -33.70 -19.43
CA PRO A 38 -0.61 -34.42 -20.52
C PRO A 38 0.38 -34.96 -21.58
N GLY A 39 0.07 -36.13 -22.13
CA GLY A 39 0.78 -36.69 -23.30
C GLY A 39 2.09 -37.45 -22.99
N VAL A 40 2.45 -37.62 -21.72
CA VAL A 40 3.66 -38.37 -21.33
C VAL A 40 3.46 -39.88 -21.42
N ARG A 41 4.42 -40.59 -22.03
CA ARG A 41 4.41 -42.06 -22.18
C ARG A 41 5.43 -42.79 -21.32
N TRP A 42 6.31 -42.06 -20.63
CA TRP A 42 7.44 -42.58 -19.85
C TRP A 42 7.08 -42.85 -18.37
N VAL A 43 5.80 -42.83 -18.03
CA VAL A 43 5.30 -43.11 -16.68
C VAL A 43 5.15 -44.63 -16.52
N PRO A 44 5.74 -45.24 -15.49
CA PRO A 44 5.78 -46.69 -15.33
C PRO A 44 4.39 -47.29 -15.13
N GLU A 45 4.16 -48.47 -15.71
CA GLU A 45 2.90 -49.23 -15.59
C GLU A 45 2.86 -50.12 -14.36
N SER A 46 4.04 -50.60 -13.95
CA SER A 46 4.28 -51.42 -12.78
C SER A 46 5.31 -50.76 -11.86
N PRO A 47 5.39 -51.16 -10.58
CA PRO A 47 6.35 -50.57 -9.66
C PRO A 47 7.80 -50.83 -10.09
N VAL A 48 8.63 -49.79 -10.01
CA VAL A 48 10.06 -49.80 -10.33
C VAL A 48 10.92 -49.65 -9.08
N SER A 49 12.24 -49.85 -9.20
CA SER A 49 13.18 -49.52 -8.12
C SER A 49 13.21 -48.01 -7.88
N GLY A 50 13.16 -47.58 -6.61
CA GLY A 50 13.21 -46.16 -6.22
C GLY A 50 14.60 -45.68 -5.77
N THR A 51 15.65 -46.45 -6.07
CA THR A 51 17.03 -46.16 -5.63
C THR A 51 17.64 -44.90 -6.28
N ASP A 52 17.06 -44.42 -7.39
CA ASP A 52 17.48 -43.23 -8.12
C ASP A 52 16.75 -41.94 -7.70
N LEU A 53 15.76 -42.05 -6.82
CA LEU A 53 14.99 -40.92 -6.28
C LEU A 53 15.79 -40.15 -5.22
N GLN A 54 15.72 -38.82 -5.26
CA GLN A 54 16.47 -37.94 -4.36
C GLN A 54 15.62 -37.39 -3.21
N VAL A 55 14.31 -37.24 -3.41
CA VAL A 55 13.39 -36.61 -2.45
C VAL A 55 12.46 -37.64 -1.82
N CYS A 56 11.84 -38.46 -2.66
CA CYS A 56 10.93 -39.55 -2.29
C CYS A 56 11.69 -40.84 -2.02
N THR A 57 12.79 -40.76 -1.29
CA THR A 57 13.68 -41.90 -1.02
C THR A 57 12.90 -43.04 -0.37
N THR A 58 12.89 -44.21 -1.01
CA THR A 58 12.27 -45.42 -0.49
C THR A 58 13.19 -46.62 -0.68
N LYS A 59 13.17 -47.55 0.28
CA LYS A 59 13.88 -48.84 0.18
C LYS A 59 13.05 -49.91 -0.54
N THR A 60 11.84 -49.58 -0.97
CA THR A 60 10.89 -50.49 -1.63
C THR A 60 10.66 -50.10 -3.08
N LEU A 61 9.85 -50.89 -3.79
CA LEU A 61 9.32 -50.51 -5.10
C LEU A 61 8.49 -49.22 -5.01
N THR A 62 8.48 -48.45 -6.10
CA THR A 62 7.81 -47.14 -6.23
C THR A 62 7.13 -47.01 -7.59
N CYS A 63 6.12 -46.13 -7.67
CA CYS A 63 5.47 -45.75 -8.92
C CYS A 63 6.06 -44.50 -9.59
N CYS A 64 7.18 -43.98 -9.07
CA CYS A 64 7.85 -42.79 -9.60
C CYS A 64 9.21 -43.13 -10.19
N THR A 65 9.53 -42.52 -11.32
CA THR A 65 10.90 -42.44 -11.83
C THR A 65 11.54 -41.11 -11.40
N ARG A 66 12.87 -40.99 -11.46
CA ARG A 66 13.56 -39.72 -11.22
C ARG A 66 12.98 -38.56 -12.06
N ARG A 67 12.60 -38.83 -13.31
CA ARG A 67 11.98 -37.84 -14.20
C ARG A 67 10.60 -37.37 -13.70
N MET A 68 9.81 -38.27 -13.08
CA MET A 68 8.55 -37.88 -12.43
C MET A 68 8.81 -37.00 -11.21
N GLU A 69 9.79 -37.37 -10.39
CA GLU A 69 10.17 -36.60 -9.20
C GLU A 69 10.65 -35.19 -9.54
N GLU A 70 11.48 -35.03 -10.57
CA GLU A 70 11.92 -33.72 -11.07
C GLU A 70 10.74 -32.86 -11.53
N ARG A 71 9.72 -33.47 -12.15
CA ARG A 71 8.48 -32.76 -12.54
C ARG A 71 7.64 -32.37 -11.33
N TYR A 72 7.50 -33.25 -10.34
CA TYR A 72 6.83 -32.90 -9.09
C TYR A 72 7.53 -31.77 -8.34
N GLN A 73 8.86 -31.68 -8.39
CA GLN A 73 9.60 -30.54 -7.83
C GLN A 73 9.27 -29.22 -8.52
N ILE A 74 9.20 -29.22 -9.85
CA ILE A 74 8.80 -28.02 -10.62
C ILE A 74 7.37 -27.61 -10.27
N VAL A 75 6.43 -28.56 -10.27
CA VAL A 75 5.02 -28.26 -9.97
C VAL A 75 4.82 -27.84 -8.52
N SER A 76 5.53 -28.45 -7.57
CA SER A 76 5.50 -28.02 -6.16
C SER A 76 5.94 -26.56 -6.02
N ARG A 77 6.99 -26.17 -6.74
CA ARG A 77 7.45 -24.78 -6.73
C ARG A 77 6.38 -23.84 -7.28
N LEU A 78 5.84 -24.13 -8.46
CA LEU A 78 4.83 -23.30 -9.12
C LEU A 78 3.54 -23.20 -8.31
N ASN A 79 3.08 -24.31 -7.72
CA ASN A 79 1.89 -24.31 -6.86
C ASN A 79 2.09 -23.42 -5.63
N MET A 80 3.27 -23.44 -5.01
CA MET A 80 3.56 -22.57 -3.87
C MET A 80 3.59 -21.09 -4.28
N GLU A 81 4.22 -20.76 -5.41
CA GLU A 81 4.22 -19.40 -5.96
C GLU A 81 2.79 -18.92 -6.24
N GLN A 82 1.94 -19.77 -6.83
CA GLN A 82 0.53 -19.46 -7.07
C GLN A 82 -0.27 -19.28 -5.78
N LEU A 83 -0.01 -20.10 -4.75
CA LEU A 83 -0.66 -19.97 -3.45
C LEU A 83 -0.31 -18.64 -2.77
N LEU A 84 0.95 -18.21 -2.85
CA LEU A 84 1.40 -16.92 -2.33
C LEU A 84 0.65 -15.76 -3.01
N GLN A 85 0.64 -15.74 -4.35
CA GLN A 85 -0.05 -14.72 -5.13
C GLN A 85 -1.55 -14.70 -4.86
N SER A 86 -2.16 -15.88 -4.71
CA SER A 86 -3.59 -15.98 -4.38
C SER A 86 -3.89 -15.43 -2.98
N ALA A 87 -3.00 -15.67 -2.00
CA ALA A 87 -3.20 -15.23 -0.62
C ALA A 87 -3.10 -13.71 -0.46
N SER A 88 -2.17 -13.07 -1.19
CA SER A 88 -1.95 -11.61 -1.16
C SER A 88 -2.91 -10.82 -2.05
N SER A 89 -3.50 -11.45 -3.08
CA SER A 89 -4.30 -10.79 -4.12
C SER A 89 -5.40 -9.87 -3.58
N LYS A 90 -6.16 -10.33 -2.57
CA LYS A 90 -7.24 -9.54 -1.96
C LYS A 90 -6.70 -8.29 -1.27
N LEU A 91 -5.61 -8.43 -0.52
CA LEU A 91 -4.97 -7.32 0.19
C LEU A 91 -4.40 -6.30 -0.82
N LYS A 92 -3.72 -6.78 -1.85
CA LYS A 92 -3.22 -5.96 -2.95
C LYS A 92 -4.33 -5.14 -3.62
N PHE A 93 -5.42 -5.79 -3.99
CA PHE A 93 -6.56 -5.12 -4.62
C PHE A 93 -7.17 -4.06 -3.71
N LEU A 94 -7.32 -4.38 -2.42
CA LEU A 94 -7.84 -3.44 -1.43
C LEU A 94 -6.97 -2.18 -1.34
N ILE A 95 -5.65 -2.31 -1.21
CA ILE A 95 -4.75 -1.16 -1.09
C ILE A 95 -4.74 -0.32 -2.39
N ILE A 96 -4.71 -0.97 -3.56
CA ILE A 96 -4.79 -0.28 -4.86
C ILE A 96 -6.09 0.53 -4.97
N GLN A 97 -7.22 -0.09 -4.61
CA GLN A 97 -8.52 0.57 -4.67
C GLN A 97 -8.58 1.77 -3.72
N HIS A 98 -8.10 1.62 -2.48
CA HIS A 98 -8.09 2.72 -1.51
C HIS A 98 -7.14 3.85 -1.89
N ALA A 99 -5.99 3.55 -2.50
CA ALA A 99 -5.08 4.56 -3.03
C ALA A 99 -5.75 5.37 -4.15
N ALA A 100 -6.43 4.70 -5.08
CA ALA A 100 -7.15 5.36 -6.17
C ALA A 100 -8.30 6.23 -5.65
N ILE A 101 -9.11 5.72 -4.71
CA ILE A 101 -10.21 6.48 -4.09
C ILE A 101 -9.67 7.70 -3.35
N PHE A 102 -8.58 7.55 -2.60
CA PHE A 102 -7.97 8.67 -1.88
C PHE A 102 -7.45 9.74 -2.86
N GLN A 103 -6.86 9.30 -3.99
CA GLN A 103 -6.40 10.21 -5.01
C GLN A 103 -7.54 11.02 -5.64
N GLU A 104 -8.61 10.34 -6.07
CA GLU A 104 -9.81 11.00 -6.61
C GLU A 104 -10.45 11.98 -5.60
N ALA A 105 -10.47 11.59 -4.32
CA ALA A 105 -11.04 12.42 -3.26
C ALA A 105 -10.26 13.73 -3.07
N PHE A 106 -8.92 13.70 -2.97
CA PHE A 106 -8.16 14.94 -2.78
C PHE A 106 -8.22 15.83 -4.03
N GLU A 107 -8.21 15.26 -5.23
CA GLU A 107 -8.37 16.02 -6.48
C GLU A 107 -9.72 16.74 -6.51
N MET A 108 -10.78 16.05 -6.05
CA MET A 108 -12.10 16.65 -5.89
C MET A 108 -12.10 17.78 -4.87
N VAL A 109 -11.48 17.61 -3.70
CA VAL A 109 -11.38 18.66 -2.66
C VAL A 109 -10.64 19.88 -3.19
N ILE A 110 -9.50 19.71 -3.85
CA ILE A 110 -8.72 20.79 -4.47
C ILE A 110 -9.57 21.58 -5.45
N ARG A 111 -10.31 20.88 -6.33
CA ARG A 111 -11.21 21.51 -7.30
C ARG A 111 -12.29 22.35 -6.62
N HIS A 112 -12.92 21.83 -5.57
CA HIS A 112 -13.95 22.58 -4.83
C HIS A 112 -13.36 23.77 -4.08
N ALA A 113 -12.24 23.61 -3.38
CA ALA A 113 -11.55 24.68 -2.68
C ALA A 113 -11.14 25.83 -3.62
N ARG A 114 -10.62 25.50 -4.80
CA ARG A 114 -10.33 26.46 -5.87
C ARG A 114 -11.59 27.21 -6.30
N ASN A 115 -12.69 26.49 -6.56
CA ASN A 115 -13.94 27.08 -7.00
C ASN A 115 -14.58 27.99 -5.93
N TYR A 116 -14.56 27.59 -4.65
CA TYR A 116 -15.04 28.42 -3.55
C TYR A 116 -14.21 29.70 -3.41
N THR A 117 -12.88 29.58 -3.52
CA THR A 117 -11.98 30.74 -3.45
C THR A 117 -12.22 31.70 -4.61
N ASN A 118 -12.35 31.20 -5.84
CA ASN A 118 -12.69 32.00 -7.01
C ASN A 118 -14.06 32.69 -6.88
N THR A 119 -15.06 31.98 -6.37
CA THR A 119 -16.40 32.52 -6.13
C THR A 119 -16.38 33.62 -5.07
N MET A 120 -15.57 33.46 -4.01
CA MET A 120 -15.37 34.49 -2.99
C MET A 120 -14.82 35.78 -3.61
N PHE A 121 -13.77 35.69 -4.45
CA PHE A 121 -13.21 36.83 -5.17
C PHE A 121 -14.24 37.48 -6.10
N LYS A 122 -15.00 36.67 -6.85
CA LYS A 122 -16.05 37.17 -7.75
C LYS A 122 -17.13 37.94 -7.00
N ASN A 123 -17.49 37.50 -5.79
CA ASN A 123 -18.58 38.11 -5.04
C ASN A 123 -18.16 39.34 -4.23
N HIS A 124 -16.94 39.36 -3.68
CA HIS A 124 -16.50 40.41 -2.75
C HIS A 124 -15.43 41.35 -3.31
N TYR A 125 -14.69 40.94 -4.35
CA TYR A 125 -13.52 41.66 -4.88
C TYR A 125 -13.55 41.71 -6.41
N GLN A 126 -14.68 42.14 -6.97
CA GLN A 126 -14.98 42.10 -8.41
C GLN A 126 -13.89 42.74 -9.28
N ASN A 127 -13.36 43.90 -8.88
CA ASN A 127 -12.38 44.67 -9.66
C ASN A 127 -11.04 43.95 -9.88
N ILE A 128 -10.70 43.02 -8.99
CA ILE A 128 -9.45 42.26 -9.05
C ILE A 128 -9.68 40.78 -9.35
N SER A 129 -10.94 40.36 -9.47
CA SER A 129 -11.34 38.96 -9.50
C SER A 129 -10.69 38.17 -10.64
N SER A 130 -10.61 38.73 -11.85
CA SER A 130 -9.99 38.06 -13.01
C SER A 130 -8.51 37.75 -12.80
N ARG A 131 -7.75 38.69 -12.22
CA ARG A 131 -6.34 38.52 -11.87
C ARG A 131 -6.18 37.55 -10.71
N ALA A 132 -6.98 37.72 -9.65
CA ALA A 132 -6.96 36.83 -8.49
C ALA A 132 -7.23 35.37 -8.88
N MET A 133 -8.15 35.11 -9.81
CA MET A 133 -8.44 33.75 -10.29
C MET A 133 -7.22 33.05 -10.92
N LYS A 134 -6.29 33.80 -11.52
CA LYS A 134 -5.03 33.26 -12.04
C LYS A 134 -4.14 32.77 -10.88
N PHE A 135 -3.91 33.63 -9.88
CA PHE A 135 -3.07 33.31 -8.71
C PHE A 135 -3.67 32.17 -7.87
N VAL A 136 -5.00 32.14 -7.72
CA VAL A 136 -5.71 31.01 -7.09
C VAL A 136 -5.52 29.73 -7.90
N GLY A 137 -5.56 29.82 -9.23
CA GLY A 137 -5.29 28.69 -10.11
C GLY A 137 -3.89 28.11 -9.90
N GLU A 138 -2.87 28.96 -9.89
CA GLU A 138 -1.46 28.58 -9.66
C GLU A 138 -1.30 27.90 -8.28
N LEU A 139 -1.79 28.53 -7.21
CA LEU A 139 -1.73 27.96 -5.85
C LEU A 139 -2.33 26.55 -5.77
N PHE A 140 -3.53 26.34 -6.31
CA PHE A 140 -4.18 25.02 -6.24
C PHE A 140 -3.57 24.00 -7.20
N THR A 141 -2.94 24.44 -8.29
CA THR A 141 -2.11 23.56 -9.13
C THR A 141 -0.87 23.09 -8.38
N ASP A 142 -0.17 23.98 -7.68
CA ASP A 142 1.02 23.62 -6.89
C ASP A 142 0.68 22.69 -5.73
N ILE A 143 -0.46 22.91 -5.07
CA ILE A 143 -0.99 21.99 -4.05
C ILE A 143 -1.21 20.58 -4.63
N SER A 144 -1.80 20.49 -5.83
CA SER A 144 -2.02 19.21 -6.51
C SER A 144 -0.69 18.53 -6.88
N LEU A 145 0.24 19.28 -7.47
CA LEU A 145 1.57 18.80 -7.83
C LEU A 145 2.36 18.31 -6.61
N TYR A 146 2.25 19.00 -5.47
CA TYR A 146 2.85 18.59 -4.20
C TYR A 146 2.35 17.21 -3.74
N LEU A 147 1.03 17.00 -3.73
CA LEU A 147 0.43 15.71 -3.32
C LEU A 147 0.82 14.58 -4.27
N LEU A 148 0.97 14.88 -5.56
CA LEU A 148 1.42 13.94 -6.59
C LEU A 148 2.93 13.68 -6.57
N GLY A 149 3.68 14.32 -5.66
CA GLY A 149 5.09 14.00 -5.40
C GLY A 149 6.11 15.05 -5.87
N SER A 150 5.68 16.19 -6.39
CA SER A 150 6.60 17.28 -6.77
C SER A 150 7.29 17.87 -5.53
N ASP A 151 8.53 18.30 -5.69
CA ASP A 151 9.35 18.90 -4.61
C ASP A 151 9.10 20.41 -4.48
N ILE A 152 7.83 20.78 -4.32
CA ILE A 152 7.40 22.17 -4.16
C ILE A 152 7.35 22.50 -2.67
N ASN A 153 7.91 23.64 -2.27
CA ASN A 153 7.82 24.09 -0.89
C ASN A 153 6.47 24.77 -0.62
N VAL A 154 5.75 24.31 0.41
CA VAL A 154 4.44 24.88 0.78
C VAL A 154 4.53 26.35 1.21
N ASN A 155 5.64 26.76 1.82
CA ASN A 155 5.82 28.16 2.18
C ASN A 155 6.01 29.04 0.94
N ASP A 156 6.70 28.53 -0.08
CA ASP A 156 6.98 29.27 -1.30
C ASP A 156 5.70 29.46 -2.14
N MET A 157 4.90 28.41 -2.35
CA MET A 157 3.61 28.53 -3.07
C MET A 157 2.66 29.53 -2.39
N VAL A 158 2.62 29.56 -1.05
CA VAL A 158 1.76 30.49 -0.31
C VAL A 158 2.33 31.92 -0.37
N ASN A 159 3.66 32.08 -0.25
CA ASN A 159 4.29 33.39 -0.40
C ASN A 159 4.08 33.95 -1.81
N GLU A 160 4.27 33.14 -2.85
CA GLU A 160 4.07 33.55 -4.25
C GLU A 160 2.64 34.00 -4.52
N PHE A 161 1.65 33.29 -3.95
CA PHE A 161 0.25 33.72 -3.99
C PHE A 161 0.06 35.13 -3.40
N PHE A 162 0.59 35.38 -2.20
CA PHE A 162 0.43 36.68 -1.52
C PHE A 162 1.29 37.79 -2.15
N ASP A 163 2.48 37.47 -2.66
CA ASP A 163 3.37 38.39 -3.38
C ASP A 163 2.78 38.79 -4.74
N SER A 164 2.00 37.91 -5.37
CA SER A 164 1.26 38.23 -6.61
C SER A 164 -0.03 38.99 -6.35
N LEU A 165 -0.71 38.69 -5.23
CA LEU A 165 -1.97 39.35 -4.87
C LEU A 165 -1.78 40.79 -4.34
N PHE A 166 -0.70 41.04 -3.61
CA PHE A 166 -0.50 42.32 -2.91
C PHE A 166 -0.46 43.55 -3.82
N PRO A 167 0.31 43.58 -4.93
CA PRO A 167 0.39 44.76 -5.79
C PRO A 167 -0.99 45.15 -6.35
N VAL A 168 -1.79 44.15 -6.73
CA VAL A 168 -3.15 44.32 -7.28
C VAL A 168 -4.12 44.83 -6.21
N LEU A 169 -4.01 44.34 -4.98
CA LEU A 169 -4.81 44.85 -3.86
C LEU A 169 -4.45 46.28 -3.51
N TYR A 170 -3.14 46.57 -3.45
CA TYR A 170 -2.64 47.89 -3.08
C TYR A 170 -3.10 48.96 -4.08
N SER A 171 -2.93 48.71 -5.38
CA SER A 171 -3.34 49.63 -6.44
C SER A 171 -4.86 49.84 -6.53
N HIS A 172 -5.71 48.90 -6.09
CA HIS A 172 -7.17 49.03 -6.24
C HIS A 172 -7.87 49.52 -4.97
N TYR A 173 -7.34 49.18 -3.80
CA TYR A 173 -8.05 49.40 -2.53
C TYR A 173 -7.29 50.29 -1.53
N ILE A 174 -5.98 50.50 -1.72
CA ILE A 174 -5.14 51.24 -0.75
C ILE A 174 -4.66 52.57 -1.33
N ASN A 175 -4.12 52.54 -2.55
CA ASN A 175 -3.69 53.73 -3.27
C ASN A 175 -4.01 53.62 -4.78
N PRO A 176 -5.25 53.99 -5.18
CA PRO A 176 -5.70 54.02 -6.58
C PRO A 176 -4.88 54.89 -7.53
N GLY A 177 -4.03 55.78 -7.01
CA GLY A 177 -3.15 56.63 -7.82
C GLY A 177 -1.86 55.94 -8.28
N VAL A 178 -1.52 54.77 -7.73
CA VAL A 178 -0.29 54.05 -8.08
C VAL A 178 -0.53 53.17 -9.31
N SER A 179 0.25 53.42 -10.36
CA SER A 179 0.25 52.58 -11.55
C SER A 179 0.93 51.24 -11.25
N GLU A 180 0.32 50.13 -11.71
CA GLU A 180 0.89 48.78 -11.66
C GLU A 180 2.01 48.58 -12.71
N THR A 181 3.09 49.36 -12.59
CA THR A 181 4.32 49.14 -13.38
C THR A 181 5.14 47.98 -12.80
N LEU A 182 6.04 47.41 -13.60
CA LEU A 182 6.92 46.31 -13.17
C LEU A 182 7.77 46.72 -11.95
N GLU A 183 8.35 47.92 -11.97
CA GLU A 183 9.16 48.45 -10.86
C GLU A 183 8.33 48.65 -9.58
N ASN A 184 7.12 49.20 -9.70
CA ASN A 184 6.22 49.36 -8.55
C ASN A 184 5.79 48.00 -7.99
N GLY A 185 5.58 47.00 -8.85
CA GLY A 185 5.23 45.64 -8.45
C GLY A 185 6.29 44.97 -7.59
N GLU A 186 7.56 45.03 -7.98
CA GLU A 186 8.68 44.47 -7.22
C GLU A 186 8.89 45.20 -5.88
N CYS A 187 8.80 46.52 -5.86
CA CYS A 187 8.85 47.31 -4.62
C CYS A 187 7.72 46.90 -3.66
N LEU A 188 6.49 46.79 -4.15
CA LEU A 188 5.34 46.37 -3.36
C LEU A 188 5.49 44.94 -2.81
N ARG A 189 6.08 44.02 -3.59
CA ARG A 189 6.38 42.66 -3.13
C ARG A 189 7.34 42.63 -1.94
N LEU A 190 8.38 43.46 -1.98
CA LEU A 190 9.31 43.62 -0.85
C LEU A 190 8.60 44.24 0.36
N ALA A 191 7.89 45.35 0.14
CA ALA A 191 7.16 46.06 1.20
C ALA A 191 6.11 45.18 1.89
N ARG A 192 5.44 44.28 1.16
CA ARG A 192 4.49 43.31 1.73
C ARG A 192 5.13 42.48 2.85
N ARG A 193 6.38 42.05 2.65
CA ARG A 193 7.10 41.19 3.60
C ARG A 193 7.45 41.99 4.85
N ASP A 194 8.05 43.16 4.67
CA ASP A 194 8.57 44.01 5.75
C ASP A 194 7.45 44.57 6.64
N THR A 195 6.33 44.94 6.04
CA THR A 195 5.19 45.52 6.75
C THR A 195 4.22 44.48 7.30
N SER A 196 4.41 43.19 6.98
CA SER A 196 3.45 42.13 7.29
C SER A 196 2.02 42.52 6.87
N ALA A 197 1.85 42.96 5.62
CA ALA A 197 0.60 43.59 5.15
C ALA A 197 -0.67 42.75 5.42
N PHE A 198 -0.57 41.43 5.25
CA PHE A 198 -1.66 40.48 5.51
C PHE A 198 -1.71 39.99 6.97
N GLY A 199 -0.97 40.61 7.89
CA GLY A 199 -0.86 40.18 9.28
C GLY A 199 -0.36 38.73 9.43
N HIS A 200 -0.98 37.98 10.35
CA HIS A 200 -0.59 36.60 10.67
C HIS A 200 -1.12 35.55 9.67
N TYR A 201 -2.06 35.93 8.79
CA TYR A 201 -2.79 34.99 7.95
C TYR A 201 -1.93 34.16 6.99
N PRO A 202 -0.92 34.73 6.28
CA PRO A 202 -0.04 33.92 5.43
C PRO A 202 0.66 32.81 6.20
N LYS A 203 1.18 33.11 7.40
CA LYS A 203 1.88 32.13 8.25
C LYS A 203 0.91 31.05 8.78
N THR A 204 -0.32 31.43 9.11
CA THR A 204 -1.37 30.47 9.49
C THR A 204 -1.69 29.53 8.34
N ILE A 205 -1.89 30.06 7.13
CA ILE A 205 -2.17 29.26 5.92
C ILE A 205 -1.00 28.32 5.65
N MET A 206 0.25 28.81 5.63
CA MET A 206 1.44 27.98 5.47
C MET A 206 1.47 26.81 6.45
N THR A 207 1.22 27.07 7.74
CA THR A 207 1.26 26.05 8.77
C THR A 207 0.18 24.99 8.58
N GLN A 208 -1.06 25.42 8.32
CA GLN A 208 -2.19 24.51 8.16
C GLN A 208 -2.07 23.67 6.89
N VAL A 209 -1.77 24.32 5.75
CA VAL A 209 -1.59 23.65 4.46
C VAL A 209 -0.38 22.72 4.53
N SER A 210 0.75 23.14 5.09
CA SER A 210 1.95 22.29 5.17
C SER A 210 1.68 21.01 5.96
N LYS A 211 1.08 21.11 7.14
CA LYS A 211 0.79 19.92 7.96
C LYS A 211 -0.20 18.98 7.28
N SER A 212 -1.25 19.55 6.68
CA SER A 212 -2.29 18.80 6.00
C SER A 212 -1.76 18.06 4.75
N LEU A 213 -0.99 18.76 3.92
CA LEU A 213 -0.41 18.18 2.72
C LEU A 213 0.69 17.15 3.05
N GLN A 214 1.51 17.38 4.07
CA GLN A 214 2.51 16.40 4.52
C GLN A 214 1.85 15.09 4.94
N ALA A 215 0.81 15.14 5.77
CA ALA A 215 0.11 13.95 6.22
C ALA A 215 -0.55 13.21 5.03
N SER A 216 -1.22 13.96 4.14
CA SER A 216 -1.90 13.39 2.97
C SER A 216 -0.91 12.75 1.97
N ARG A 217 0.23 13.41 1.72
CA ARG A 217 1.30 12.88 0.85
C ARG A 217 1.94 11.63 1.47
N ALA A 218 2.26 11.67 2.77
CA ALA A 218 2.81 10.52 3.48
C ALA A 218 1.86 9.32 3.42
N PHE A 219 0.54 9.55 3.53
CA PHE A 219 -0.45 8.48 3.47
C PHE A 219 -0.50 7.84 2.07
N LEU A 220 -0.55 8.66 1.01
CA LEU A 220 -0.52 8.15 -0.36
C LEU A 220 0.79 7.39 -0.65
N GLN A 221 1.93 7.91 -0.20
CA GLN A 221 3.22 7.24 -0.31
C GLN A 221 3.23 5.91 0.44
N ALA A 222 2.66 5.85 1.65
CA ALA A 222 2.56 4.62 2.42
C ALA A 222 1.73 3.56 1.69
N LEU A 223 0.57 3.93 1.13
CA LEU A 223 -0.25 3.01 0.33
C LEU A 223 0.52 2.47 -0.89
N ASN A 224 1.23 3.34 -1.62
CA ASN A 224 2.05 2.94 -2.76
C ASN A 224 3.20 2.01 -2.36
N LEU A 225 3.86 2.29 -1.23
CA LEU A 225 4.88 1.41 -0.65
C LEU A 225 4.30 0.04 -0.28
N GLY A 226 3.10 0.00 0.31
CA GLY A 226 2.40 -1.25 0.59
C GLY A 226 2.16 -2.09 -0.65
N ILE A 227 1.75 -1.46 -1.75
CA ILE A 227 1.58 -2.12 -3.06
C ILE A 227 2.91 -2.67 -3.57
N GLU A 228 3.99 -1.88 -3.47
CA GLU A 228 5.34 -2.29 -3.90
C GLU A 228 5.88 -3.48 -3.09
N VAL A 229 5.70 -3.46 -1.76
CA VAL A 229 6.10 -4.57 -0.88
C VAL A 229 5.31 -5.84 -1.21
N ILE A 230 4.00 -5.74 -1.41
CA ILE A 230 3.18 -6.90 -1.80
C ILE A 230 3.62 -7.43 -3.18
N ASN A 231 3.82 -6.54 -4.15
CA ASN A 231 4.33 -6.94 -5.47
C ASN A 231 5.69 -7.65 -5.36
N THR A 232 6.59 -7.15 -4.53
CA THR A 232 7.92 -7.74 -4.35
C THR A 232 7.85 -9.11 -3.69
N THR A 233 6.96 -9.26 -2.70
CA THR A 233 6.76 -10.52 -1.96
C THR A 233 6.02 -11.59 -2.77
N ASP A 234 5.14 -11.19 -3.69
CA ASP A 234 4.47 -12.06 -4.67
C ASP A 234 5.44 -12.79 -5.61
N TYR A 235 6.64 -12.24 -5.81
CA TYR A 235 7.69 -12.80 -6.67
C TYR A 235 8.84 -13.44 -5.88
N LEU A 236 8.67 -13.69 -4.57
CA LEU A 236 9.68 -14.39 -3.79
C LEU A 236 9.90 -15.80 -4.35
N LYS A 237 11.10 -16.02 -4.87
CA LYS A 237 11.47 -17.29 -5.49
C LYS A 237 11.56 -18.37 -4.43
N ILE A 238 10.74 -19.39 -4.58
CA ILE A 238 10.81 -20.59 -3.75
C ILE A 238 12.13 -21.31 -4.02
N ASN A 239 12.96 -21.42 -2.98
CA ASN A 239 14.27 -22.04 -3.08
C ASN A 239 14.16 -23.57 -3.32
N LYS A 240 15.28 -24.17 -3.74
CA LYS A 240 15.32 -25.60 -4.10
C LYS A 240 14.99 -26.51 -2.90
N ASP A 241 15.39 -26.15 -1.69
CA ASP A 241 15.18 -26.97 -0.50
C ASP A 241 13.73 -26.97 -0.04
N CYS A 242 13.05 -25.82 -0.13
CA CYS A 242 11.61 -25.73 0.03
C CYS A 242 10.89 -26.55 -1.05
N ALA A 243 11.27 -26.42 -2.33
CA ALA A 243 10.67 -27.21 -3.41
C ALA A 243 10.79 -28.73 -3.15
N ARG A 244 11.93 -29.20 -2.64
CA ARG A 244 12.12 -30.60 -2.21
C ARG A 244 11.20 -30.98 -1.05
N THR A 245 11.12 -30.14 -0.02
CA THR A 245 10.28 -30.42 1.16
C THR A 245 8.79 -30.43 0.81
N LEU A 246 8.35 -29.50 -0.04
CA LEU A 246 6.99 -29.46 -0.59
C LEU A 246 6.70 -30.70 -1.45
N THR A 247 7.64 -31.10 -2.30
CA THR A 247 7.52 -32.33 -3.09
C THR A 247 7.35 -33.55 -2.19
N LYS A 248 8.13 -33.58 -1.10
CA LYS A 248 8.03 -34.64 -0.09
C LYS A 248 6.65 -34.71 0.53
N MET A 249 6.10 -33.55 0.85
CA MET A 249 4.80 -33.41 1.49
C MET A 249 3.62 -33.69 0.55
N TRP A 250 3.67 -33.24 -0.70
CA TRP A 250 2.54 -33.30 -1.62
C TRP A 250 2.51 -34.53 -2.53
N TYR A 251 3.68 -35.08 -2.89
CA TYR A 251 3.75 -36.06 -3.98
C TYR A 251 4.44 -37.38 -3.62
N CYS A 252 5.23 -37.47 -2.54
CA CYS A 252 5.90 -38.74 -2.24
C CYS A 252 4.97 -39.88 -1.80
N SER A 253 3.78 -39.58 -1.26
CA SER A 253 2.75 -40.60 -1.04
C SER A 253 2.28 -41.22 -2.36
N ASN A 254 2.17 -40.44 -3.43
CA ASN A 254 1.81 -40.93 -4.77
C ASN A 254 2.89 -41.90 -5.29
N CYS A 255 4.16 -41.61 -5.05
CA CYS A 255 5.26 -42.51 -5.39
C CYS A 255 5.20 -43.84 -4.63
N GLN A 256 4.52 -43.89 -3.48
CA GLN A 256 4.26 -45.10 -2.70
C GLN A 256 2.90 -45.74 -3.01
N GLY A 257 2.18 -45.27 -4.05
CA GLY A 257 0.86 -45.78 -4.44
C GLY A 257 -0.30 -45.26 -3.58
N LEU A 258 -0.07 -44.25 -2.76
CA LEU A 258 -1.04 -43.71 -1.80
C LEU A 258 -1.60 -42.35 -2.27
N LEU A 259 -2.37 -42.37 -3.36
CA LEU A 259 -2.91 -41.14 -3.98
C LEU A 259 -3.86 -40.34 -3.06
N LYS A 260 -4.58 -41.05 -2.17
CA LYS A 260 -5.57 -40.43 -1.26
C LYS A 260 -4.99 -39.95 0.06
N ALA A 261 -3.71 -40.26 0.34
CA ALA A 261 -3.07 -39.85 1.57
C ALA A 261 -2.83 -38.34 1.57
N ARG A 262 -3.22 -37.67 2.65
CA ARG A 262 -3.00 -36.23 2.85
C ARG A 262 -1.90 -36.01 3.89
N PRO A 263 -1.09 -34.94 3.77
CA PRO A 263 -0.11 -34.61 4.79
C PRO A 263 -0.81 -34.27 6.11
N CYS A 264 -0.22 -34.69 7.23
CA CYS A 264 -0.70 -34.34 8.56
C CYS A 264 -0.64 -32.82 8.76
N ALA A 265 -1.61 -32.24 9.49
CA ALA A 265 -1.68 -30.78 9.69
C ALA A 265 -0.39 -30.20 10.31
N GLY A 266 0.20 -30.87 11.31
CA GLY A 266 1.46 -30.43 11.92
C GLY A 266 2.65 -30.49 10.95
N TYR A 267 2.74 -31.53 10.12
CA TYR A 267 3.79 -31.65 9.09
C TYR A 267 3.64 -30.58 8.01
N CYS A 268 2.39 -30.29 7.61
CA CYS A 268 2.06 -29.20 6.72
C CYS A 268 2.51 -27.85 7.28
N GLY A 269 2.11 -27.52 8.52
CA GLY A 269 2.47 -26.26 9.15
C GLY A 269 3.99 -26.06 9.33
N LEU A 270 4.75 -27.12 9.60
CA LEU A 270 6.22 -27.03 9.67
C LEU A 270 6.85 -26.80 8.29
N THR A 271 6.40 -27.55 7.28
CA THR A 271 6.90 -27.40 5.89
C THR A 271 6.61 -26.00 5.36
N MET A 272 5.38 -25.50 5.54
CA MET A 272 4.99 -24.17 5.08
C MET A 272 5.80 -23.08 5.79
N ARG A 273 6.00 -23.15 7.12
CA ARG A 273 6.83 -22.18 7.84
C ARG A 273 8.28 -22.14 7.36
N GLY A 274 8.89 -23.30 7.07
CA GLY A 274 10.24 -23.36 6.51
C GLY A 274 10.33 -22.77 5.10
N CYS A 275 9.27 -22.91 4.30
CA CYS A 275 9.18 -22.31 2.97
C CYS A 275 8.96 -20.79 3.00
N LEU A 276 8.30 -20.28 4.04
CA LEU A 276 7.93 -18.87 4.19
C LEU A 276 8.93 -18.07 5.03
N THR A 277 10.13 -18.60 5.32
CA THR A 277 11.12 -17.92 6.17
C THR A 277 11.50 -16.53 5.63
N GLY A 278 11.64 -16.37 4.31
CA GLY A 278 11.92 -15.05 3.72
C GLY A 278 10.78 -14.03 3.88
N LEU A 279 9.51 -14.49 3.97
CA LEU A 279 8.38 -13.63 4.32
C LEU A 279 8.35 -13.31 5.82
N ALA A 280 8.84 -14.20 6.67
CA ALA A 280 8.90 -13.95 8.11
C ALA A 280 9.89 -12.82 8.45
N GLU A 281 10.90 -12.57 7.61
CA GLU A 281 11.86 -11.47 7.80
C GLU A 281 11.21 -10.08 7.72
N ILE A 282 10.11 -9.94 6.97
CA ILE A 282 9.42 -8.65 6.80
C ILE A 282 8.22 -8.48 7.75
N ASP A 283 7.82 -9.53 8.48
CA ASP A 283 6.60 -9.54 9.28
C ASP A 283 6.59 -8.43 10.34
N THR A 284 7.73 -8.21 11.00
CA THR A 284 7.86 -7.16 12.02
C THR A 284 7.70 -5.77 11.40
N GLN A 285 8.40 -5.49 10.29
CA GLN A 285 8.36 -4.20 9.61
C GLN A 285 6.99 -3.95 8.97
N TRP A 286 6.33 -5.00 8.49
CA TRP A 286 4.97 -4.93 7.96
C TRP A 286 3.96 -4.56 9.05
N ASN A 287 4.07 -5.14 10.25
CA ASN A 287 3.24 -4.79 11.39
C ASN A 287 3.47 -3.34 11.84
N GLU A 288 4.72 -2.88 11.94
CA GLU A 288 5.05 -1.48 12.25
C GLU A 288 4.52 -0.51 11.18
N TYR A 289 4.58 -0.90 9.91
CA TYR A 289 3.99 -0.16 8.80
C TYR A 289 2.47 -0.01 8.94
N ILE A 290 1.75 -1.09 9.28
CA ILE A 290 0.29 -1.05 9.53
C ILE A 290 -0.03 -0.09 10.67
N LEU A 291 0.69 -0.19 11.80
CA LEU A 291 0.50 0.69 12.95
C LEU A 291 0.79 2.16 12.61
N SER A 292 1.81 2.41 11.79
CA SER A 292 2.17 3.75 11.32
C SER A 292 1.08 4.36 10.43
N ILE A 293 0.49 3.58 9.54
CA ILE A 293 -0.66 4.01 8.72
C ILE A 293 -1.87 4.30 9.61
N GLU A 294 -2.17 3.44 10.57
CA GLU A 294 -3.30 3.64 11.49
C GLU A 294 -3.12 4.93 12.31
N LYS A 295 -1.90 5.21 12.77
CA LYS A 295 -1.59 6.47 13.45
C LYS A 295 -1.75 7.67 12.51
N LEU A 296 -1.23 7.57 11.30
CA LEU A 296 -1.31 8.66 10.31
C LEU A 296 -2.76 9.00 9.94
N THR A 297 -3.61 7.98 9.74
CA THR A 297 -5.04 8.20 9.44
C THR A 297 -5.77 8.90 10.60
N LYS A 298 -5.42 8.60 11.85
CA LYS A 298 -5.93 9.34 13.02
C LYS A 298 -5.44 10.79 13.05
N GLU A 299 -4.18 11.05 12.68
CA GLU A 299 -3.65 12.42 12.61
C GLU A 299 -4.27 13.25 11.47
N MET A 300 -4.62 12.60 10.37
CA MET A 300 -5.36 13.22 9.26
C MET A 300 -6.78 13.60 9.66
N GLN A 301 -7.39 12.86 10.60
CA GLN A 301 -8.70 13.17 11.15
C GLN A 301 -8.59 14.23 12.26
N GLY A 302 -8.66 15.50 11.88
CA GLY A 302 -8.62 16.59 12.86
C GLY A 302 -8.51 17.98 12.25
N ILE A 303 -7.85 18.89 12.97
CA ILE A 303 -7.70 20.30 12.57
C ILE A 303 -6.82 20.50 11.32
N TYR A 304 -6.07 19.48 10.91
CA TYR A 304 -5.25 19.48 9.69
C TYR A 304 -5.82 18.54 8.62
N ASP A 305 -7.07 18.12 8.76
CA ASP A 305 -7.79 17.40 7.71
C ASP A 305 -7.77 18.21 6.40
N LEU A 306 -7.49 17.53 5.29
CA LEU A 306 -7.25 18.16 4.00
C LEU A 306 -8.49 18.87 3.47
N GLU A 307 -9.65 18.25 3.62
CA GLU A 307 -10.91 18.86 3.21
C GLU A 307 -11.17 20.13 4.03
N ASN A 308 -11.09 20.04 5.35
CA ASN A 308 -11.30 21.19 6.23
C ASN A 308 -10.32 22.34 5.98
N VAL A 309 -9.02 22.03 5.82
CA VAL A 309 -7.99 23.06 5.58
C VAL A 309 -8.21 23.71 4.23
N LEU A 310 -8.34 22.93 3.14
CA LEU A 310 -8.46 23.51 1.80
C LEU A 310 -9.79 24.23 1.60
N LEU A 311 -10.90 23.66 2.07
CA LEU A 311 -12.22 24.30 1.96
C LEU A 311 -12.36 25.53 2.87
N SER A 312 -11.50 25.72 3.88
CA SER A 312 -11.51 26.94 4.71
C SER A 312 -10.59 28.06 4.19
N LEU A 313 -9.73 27.78 3.20
CA LEU A 313 -8.79 28.75 2.66
C LEU A 313 -9.46 30.03 2.16
N PHE A 314 -10.62 29.94 1.49
CA PHE A 314 -11.33 31.13 1.01
C PHE A 314 -11.65 32.11 2.16
N SER A 315 -11.97 31.59 3.35
CA SER A 315 -12.30 32.39 4.52
C SER A 315 -11.05 33.06 5.10
N LEU A 316 -9.95 32.31 5.21
CA LEU A 316 -8.66 32.85 5.67
C LEU A 316 -8.12 33.91 4.71
N ILE A 317 -8.19 33.68 3.40
CA ILE A 317 -7.79 34.65 2.38
C ILE A 317 -8.66 35.91 2.47
N ARG A 318 -9.98 35.77 2.63
CA ARG A 318 -10.88 36.91 2.83
C ARG A 318 -10.51 37.74 4.06
N GLN A 319 -10.22 37.08 5.17
CA GLN A 319 -9.80 37.78 6.40
C GLN A 319 -8.44 38.47 6.23
N ALA A 320 -7.51 37.86 5.50
CA ALA A 320 -6.23 38.46 5.15
C ALA A 320 -6.41 39.76 4.34
N MET A 321 -7.35 39.78 3.40
CA MET A 321 -7.68 40.98 2.62
C MET A 321 -8.32 42.08 3.48
N ALA A 322 -9.26 41.72 4.35
CA ALA A 322 -9.87 42.69 5.28
C ALA A 322 -8.81 43.32 6.23
N GLN A 323 -7.77 42.56 6.60
CA GLN A 323 -6.66 43.06 7.40
C GLN A 323 -5.83 44.13 6.67
N ILE A 324 -5.65 43.99 5.35
CA ILE A 324 -4.98 45.00 4.52
C ILE A 324 -5.78 46.30 4.51
N GLU A 325 -7.09 46.23 4.25
CA GLU A 325 -7.96 47.41 4.24
C GLU A 325 -7.89 48.18 5.56
N LYS A 326 -7.87 47.46 6.68
CA LYS A 326 -7.71 48.02 8.02
C LYS A 326 -6.34 48.64 8.28
N SER A 327 -5.29 48.16 7.61
CA SER A 327 -3.91 48.65 7.77
C SER A 327 -3.45 49.63 6.69
N SER A 328 -4.35 50.02 5.79
CA SER A 328 -4.13 50.94 4.65
C SER A 328 -3.31 52.19 5.00
N GLY A 329 -3.66 52.89 6.09
CA GLY A 329 -2.94 54.09 6.51
C GLY A 329 -1.46 53.84 6.83
N LYS A 330 -1.14 52.72 7.48
CA LYS A 330 0.25 52.34 7.80
C LYS A 330 1.02 51.89 6.55
N LEU A 331 0.33 51.17 5.65
CA LEU A 331 0.92 50.69 4.41
C LEU A 331 1.26 51.86 3.47
N ASN A 332 0.38 52.85 3.35
CA ASN A 332 0.64 54.05 2.55
C ASN A 332 1.88 54.81 3.04
N THR A 333 2.06 54.95 4.36
CA THR A 333 3.26 55.61 4.91
C THR A 333 4.55 54.81 4.78
N ALA A 334 4.47 53.48 4.69
CA ALA A 334 5.64 52.61 4.60
C ALA A 334 6.12 52.40 3.15
N VAL A 335 5.24 52.63 2.17
CA VAL A 335 5.50 52.44 0.73
C VAL A 335 5.81 53.78 0.03
N SER A 336 5.43 54.93 0.62
CA SER A 336 5.74 56.28 0.09
C SER A 336 7.20 56.66 0.33
#